data_AF-A0A968KH65-F1
#
_entry.id   AF-A0A968KH65-F1
#
_cell.length_a   1.000
_cell.length_b   1.000
_cell.length_c   1.000
_cell.angle_alpha   90.00
_cell.angle_beta   90.00
_cell.angle_gamma   90.00
#
_symmetry.space_group_name_H-M   'P 1'
#
loop_
_entity.id
_entity.type
_entity.pdbx_description
1 polymer ?
#
loop_
_entity_poly.entity_id
_entity_poly.type
_entity_poly.pdbx_seq_one_letter_code
_entity_poly.pdbx_strand_id
1 'polypeptide(L)'
;APAPVADRITSMVDWNNRTFQTRLALWQGGWEIFKDHPLTGCGFKCVDVVHTQYPDPTGYIERYIGMHNNFVQLAVDTGLIGLGAWMAIWICFFRRMVRETISGIRPDGERWVILGPVAAALGFLSAGLFEVNFY
;
A
#
# COMPACT_ATOMS: atom_id res chain seq x y z
N ALA A 1 26.23 8.40 18.37
CA ALA A 1 26.58 7.30 17.43
C ALA A 1 25.27 6.72 16.91
N PRO A 2 25.15 6.34 15.62
CA PRO A 2 23.95 5.66 15.14
C PRO A 2 23.79 4.33 15.89
N ALA A 3 22.55 3.97 16.21
CA ALA A 3 22.24 2.70 16.86
C ALA A 3 22.75 1.52 15.99
N PRO A 4 23.26 0.44 16.60
CA PRO A 4 23.62 -0.80 15.91
C PRO A 4 22.55 -1.22 14.90
N VAL A 5 22.95 -1.75 13.75
CA VAL A 5 22.02 -2.24 12.72
C VAL A 5 21.07 -3.30 13.29
N ALA A 6 21.53 -4.09 14.26
CA ALA A 6 20.69 -5.03 15.00
C ALA A 6 19.53 -4.35 15.73
N ASP A 7 19.76 -3.21 16.37
CA ASP A 7 18.75 -2.45 17.11
C ASP A 7 17.73 -1.78 16.18
N ARG A 8 18.14 -1.46 14.93
CA ARG A 8 17.23 -0.99 13.88
C ARG A 8 16.29 -2.10 13.42
N ILE A 9 16.79 -3.34 13.27
CA ILE A 9 15.97 -4.47 12.83
C ILE A 9 14.98 -4.87 13.93
N THR A 10 15.41 -4.90 15.20
CA THR A 10 14.51 -5.23 16.31
C THR A 10 13.44 -4.16 16.51
N SER A 11 13.78 -2.88 16.40
CA SER A 11 12.80 -1.79 16.50
C SER A 11 11.80 -1.71 15.35
N MET A 12 12.10 -2.29 14.17
CA MET A 12 11.13 -2.41 13.07
C MET A 12 10.04 -3.46 13.32
N VAL A 13 10.34 -4.48 14.13
CA VAL A 13 9.43 -5.60 14.45
C VAL A 13 8.82 -5.43 15.85
N ASP A 14 9.26 -4.41 16.59
CA ASP A 14 8.72 -4.10 17.91
C ASP A 14 7.30 -3.51 17.79
N TRP A 15 6.33 -4.30 18.24
CA TRP A 15 4.92 -3.92 18.30
C TRP A 15 4.65 -2.71 19.19
N ASN A 16 5.56 -2.40 20.11
CA ASN A 16 5.46 -1.23 20.99
C ASN A 16 6.10 0.03 20.38
N ASN A 17 6.58 -0.04 19.14
CA ASN A 17 7.10 1.13 18.44
C ASN A 17 5.96 2.11 18.13
N ARG A 18 6.09 3.34 18.66
CA ARG A 18 5.14 4.44 18.45
C ARG A 18 4.81 4.66 16.97
N THR A 19 5.78 4.50 16.08
CA THR A 19 5.58 4.67 14.63
C THR A 19 4.62 3.63 14.04
N PHE A 20 4.73 2.38 14.49
CA PHE A 20 3.85 1.30 14.04
C PHE A 20 2.43 1.47 14.59
N GLN A 21 2.31 1.84 15.87
CA GLN A 21 1.01 2.14 16.50
C GLN A 21 0.29 3.31 15.80
N THR A 22 1.01 4.38 15.45
CA THR A 22 0.47 5.49 14.64
C THR A 22 -0.04 5.00 13.29
N ARG A 23 0.69 4.13 12.57
CA ARG A 23 0.22 3.57 11.29
C ARG A 23 -1.03 2.72 11.46
N LEU A 24 -1.10 1.91 12.52
CA LEU A 24 -2.26 1.08 12.81
C LEU A 24 -3.52 1.93 13.04
N ALA A 25 -3.39 3.00 13.83
CA ALA A 25 -4.48 3.93 14.09
C ALA A 25 -4.89 4.72 12.84
N LEU A 26 -3.94 5.06 11.94
CA LEU A 26 -4.25 5.63 10.62
C LEU A 26 -5.09 4.66 9.79
N TRP A 27 -4.72 3.38 9.75
CA TRP A 27 -5.45 2.36 9.01
C TRP A 27 -6.84 2.10 9.58
N GLN A 28 -7.00 2.16 10.91
CA GLN A 28 -8.30 2.07 11.56
C GLN A 28 -9.19 3.25 11.15
N GLY A 29 -8.69 4.48 11.21
CA GLY A 29 -9.46 5.64 10.75
C GLY A 29 -9.78 5.58 9.26
N GLY A 30 -8.82 5.16 8.43
CA GLY A 30 -9.06 4.90 7.00
C GLY A 30 -10.16 3.87 6.77
N TRP A 31 -10.23 2.82 7.58
CA TRP A 31 -11.30 1.83 7.52
C TRP A 31 -12.68 2.43 7.87
N GLU A 32 -12.74 3.29 8.88
CA GLU A 32 -13.98 4.01 9.21
C GLU A 32 -14.45 4.89 8.05
N ILE A 33 -13.56 5.69 7.44
CA ILE A 33 -13.88 6.52 6.28
C ILE A 33 -14.33 5.67 5.08
N PHE A 34 -13.67 4.53 4.86
CA PHE A 34 -14.02 3.62 3.76
C PHE A 34 -15.43 3.04 3.92
N LYS A 35 -15.86 2.72 5.15
CA LYS A 35 -17.22 2.20 5.39
C LYS A 35 -18.32 3.20 5.01
N ASP A 36 -18.03 4.49 5.09
CA ASP A 36 -18.98 5.55 4.71
C ASP A 36 -19.04 5.73 3.18
N HIS A 37 -17.96 5.41 2.45
CA HIS A 37 -17.87 5.55 1.00
C HIS A 37 -17.30 4.29 0.29
N PRO A 38 -17.90 3.10 0.43
CA PRO A 38 -17.24 1.84 0.08
C PRO A 38 -17.10 1.63 -1.43
N LEU A 39 -17.97 2.21 -2.26
CA LEU A 39 -17.99 1.94 -3.70
C LEU A 39 -17.02 2.84 -4.47
N THR A 40 -17.13 4.15 -4.30
CA THR A 40 -16.40 5.16 -5.07
C THR A 40 -15.33 5.89 -4.25
N GLY A 41 -15.26 5.65 -2.95
CA GLY A 41 -14.41 6.41 -2.04
C GLY A 41 -14.90 7.85 -1.82
N CYS A 42 -14.18 8.60 -1.00
CA CYS A 42 -14.49 10.01 -0.73
C CYS A 42 -13.80 11.01 -1.67
N GLY A 43 -13.04 10.52 -2.66
CA GLY A 43 -12.32 11.34 -3.64
C GLY A 43 -10.83 11.50 -3.32
N PHE A 44 -10.07 12.01 -4.29
CA PHE A 44 -8.61 12.14 -4.18
C PHE A 44 -8.20 13.05 -3.00
N LYS A 45 -7.29 12.57 -2.14
CA LYS A 45 -6.88 13.23 -0.87
C LYS A 45 -8.03 13.58 0.08
N CYS A 46 -9.15 12.86 0.04
CA CYS A 46 -10.28 13.21 0.90
C CYS A 46 -9.93 13.11 2.40
N VAL A 47 -9.04 12.20 2.78
CA VAL A 47 -8.58 12.03 4.17
C VAL A 47 -8.05 13.35 4.76
N ASP A 48 -7.28 14.12 3.99
CA ASP A 48 -6.70 15.39 4.45
C ASP A 48 -7.77 16.43 4.82
N VAL A 49 -8.97 16.29 4.23
CA VAL A 49 -10.14 17.16 4.44
C VAL A 49 -11.03 16.62 5.56
N VAL A 50 -11.36 15.33 5.54
CA VAL A 50 -12.32 14.73 6.47
C VAL A 50 -11.72 14.32 7.82
N HIS A 51 -10.39 14.42 8.00
CA HIS A 51 -9.70 14.02 9.24
C HIS A 51 -10.30 14.59 10.54
N THR A 52 -10.94 15.76 10.51
CA THR A 52 -11.57 16.36 11.70
C THR A 52 -12.90 15.71 12.08
N GLN A 53 -13.54 14.99 11.15
CA GLN A 53 -14.83 14.32 11.35
C GLN A 53 -14.67 12.93 11.98
N TYR A 54 -13.46 12.38 11.92
CA TYR A 54 -13.13 11.06 12.45
C TYR A 54 -12.09 11.25 13.56
N PRO A 55 -12.50 11.34 14.83
CA PRO A 55 -11.55 11.46 15.93
C PRO A 55 -10.74 10.17 16.09
N ASP A 56 -9.45 10.30 16.39
CA ASP A 56 -8.58 9.15 16.62
C ASP A 56 -9.01 8.41 17.90
N PRO A 57 -9.49 7.15 17.81
CA PRO A 57 -9.91 6.38 18.98
C PRO A 57 -8.73 6.02 19.91
N THR A 58 -7.49 6.12 19.42
CA THR A 58 -6.29 5.74 20.16
C THR A 58 -5.55 6.92 20.81
N GLY A 59 -5.84 8.15 20.37
CA GLY A 59 -5.17 9.37 20.82
C GLY A 59 -3.69 9.48 20.43
N TYR A 60 -3.21 8.62 19.52
CA TYR A 60 -1.83 8.62 19.03
C TYR A 60 -1.60 9.56 17.83
N ILE A 61 -2.66 10.04 17.21
CA ILE A 61 -2.66 10.83 15.98
C ILE A 61 -3.39 12.16 16.22
N GLU A 62 -2.67 13.27 16.06
CA GLU A 62 -3.31 14.60 16.03
C GLU A 62 -4.05 14.86 14.71
N ARG A 63 -3.57 14.28 13.59
CA ARG A 63 -4.15 14.46 12.26
C ARG A 63 -3.89 13.25 11.35
N TYR A 64 -4.92 12.79 10.65
CA TYR A 64 -4.77 11.83 9.56
C TYR A 64 -4.09 12.51 8.37
N ILE A 65 -2.81 12.21 8.13
CA ILE A 65 -2.03 12.69 6.98
C ILE A 65 -1.35 11.49 6.34
N GLY A 66 -1.88 11.04 5.20
CA GLY A 66 -1.36 9.88 4.45
C GLY A 66 -1.46 8.55 5.21
N MET A 67 -2.03 7.52 4.59
CA MET A 67 -2.21 6.22 5.27
C MET A 67 -0.93 5.39 5.39
N HIS A 68 0.20 5.83 4.80
CA HIS A 68 1.45 5.06 4.74
C HIS A 68 1.27 3.62 4.20
N ASN A 69 0.23 3.43 3.39
CA ASN A 69 -0.11 2.18 2.73
C ASN A 69 -0.97 2.51 1.51
N ASN A 70 -0.46 2.19 0.31
CA ASN A 70 -1.15 2.47 -0.94
C ASN A 70 -2.54 1.82 -1.02
N PHE A 71 -2.72 0.62 -0.46
CA PHE A 71 -3.99 -0.09 -0.53
C PHE A 71 -5.05 0.60 0.31
N VAL A 72 -4.72 0.99 1.54
CA VAL A 72 -5.65 1.71 2.43
C VAL A 72 -5.96 3.08 1.85
N GLN A 73 -4.94 3.83 1.42
CA GLN A 73 -5.12 5.15 0.81
C GLN A 73 -6.03 5.07 -0.43
N LEU A 74 -5.75 4.13 -1.34
CA LEU A 74 -6.52 3.97 -2.57
C LEU A 74 -7.95 3.49 -2.30
N ALA A 75 -8.14 2.59 -1.32
CA ALA A 75 -9.46 2.14 -0.90
C ALA A 75 -10.31 3.32 -0.39
N VAL A 76 -9.74 4.20 0.43
CA VAL A 76 -10.44 5.37 0.97
C VAL A 76 -10.76 6.40 -0.13
N ASP A 77 -9.79 6.69 -0.99
CA ASP A 77 -9.95 7.73 -2.01
C ASP A 77 -10.88 7.30 -3.16
N THR A 78 -10.86 6.02 -3.54
CA THR A 78 -11.50 5.52 -4.77
C THR A 78 -12.50 4.38 -4.58
N GLY A 79 -12.61 3.85 -3.35
CA GLY A 79 -13.50 2.75 -3.01
C GLY A 79 -13.12 1.42 -3.67
N LEU A 80 -14.03 0.46 -3.61
CA LEU A 80 -13.86 -0.87 -4.20
C LEU A 80 -13.70 -0.82 -5.71
N ILE A 81 -14.32 0.14 -6.39
CA ILE A 81 -14.23 0.26 -7.85
C ILE A 81 -12.80 0.62 -8.26
N GLY A 82 -12.23 1.67 -7.66
CA GLY A 82 -10.87 2.09 -8.00
C GLY A 82 -9.81 1.11 -7.50
N LEU A 83 -9.96 0.58 -6.28
CA LEU A 83 -9.08 -0.48 -5.77
C LEU A 83 -9.14 -1.73 -6.65
N GLY A 84 -10.34 -2.14 -7.07
CA GLY A 84 -10.55 -3.29 -7.95
C GLY A 84 -9.92 -3.09 -9.33
N ALA A 85 -10.09 -1.92 -9.93
CA ALA A 85 -9.45 -1.58 -11.20
C ALA A 85 -7.92 -1.60 -11.09
N TRP A 86 -7.37 -1.03 -10.02
CA TRP A 86 -5.93 -1.04 -9.76
C TRP A 86 -5.39 -2.45 -9.54
N MET A 87 -6.08 -3.29 -8.76
CA MET A 87 -5.72 -4.71 -8.58
C MET A 87 -5.80 -5.48 -9.91
N ALA A 88 -6.79 -5.20 -10.75
CA ALA A 88 -6.95 -5.85 -12.04
C ALA A 88 -5.75 -5.58 -12.97
N ILE A 89 -5.16 -4.38 -12.95
CA ILE A 89 -3.95 -4.06 -13.72
C ILE A 89 -2.82 -5.02 -13.35
N TRP A 90 -2.53 -5.18 -12.06
CA TRP A 90 -1.46 -6.05 -11.58
C TRP A 90 -1.76 -7.53 -11.84
N ILE A 91 -3.00 -7.97 -11.64
CA ILE A 91 -3.42 -9.34 -11.94
C ILE A 91 -3.24 -9.63 -13.44
N CYS A 92 -3.70 -8.75 -14.33
CA CYS A 92 -3.54 -8.90 -15.76
C CYS A 92 -2.06 -8.92 -16.17
N PHE A 93 -1.25 -8.03 -15.59
CA PHE A 93 0.20 -8.00 -15.80
C PHE A 93 0.84 -9.33 -15.42
N PHE A 94 0.69 -9.80 -14.18
CA PHE A 94 1.33 -11.05 -13.74
C PHE A 94 0.80 -12.27 -14.51
N ARG A 95 -0.50 -12.33 -14.82
CA ARG A 95 -1.07 -13.39 -15.66
C ARG A 95 -0.44 -13.41 -17.05
N ARG A 96 -0.20 -12.24 -17.65
CA ARG A 96 0.47 -12.12 -18.95
C ARG A 96 1.90 -12.65 -18.87
N MET A 97 2.65 -12.26 -17.83
CA MET A 97 4.05 -12.67 -17.64
C MET A 97 4.18 -14.18 -17.40
N VAL A 98 3.29 -14.77 -16.59
CA VAL A 98 3.25 -16.22 -16.35
C VAL A 98 2.91 -16.96 -17.64
N ARG A 99 1.91 -16.49 -18.40
CA ARG A 99 1.54 -17.11 -19.69
C ARG A 99 2.71 -17.11 -20.66
N GLU A 100 3.40 -15.97 -20.81
CA GLU A 100 4.58 -15.86 -21.68
C GLU A 100 5.68 -16.84 -21.26
N THR A 101 5.94 -16.94 -19.95
CA THR A 101 6.94 -17.86 -19.40
C THR A 101 6.60 -19.32 -19.68
N ILE A 102 5.33 -19.72 -19.53
CA ILE A 102 4.88 -21.11 -19.75
C ILE A 102 4.81 -21.45 -21.24
N SER A 103 4.46 -20.48 -22.09
CA SER A 103 4.31 -20.69 -23.54
C SER A 103 5.63 -21.04 -24.25
N GLY A 104 6.78 -20.79 -23.62
CA GLY A 104 8.09 -21.13 -24.19
C GLY A 104 8.42 -20.38 -25.48
N ILE A 105 7.69 -19.29 -25.80
CA ILE A 105 7.84 -18.54 -27.05
C ILE A 105 9.23 -17.87 -27.13
N ARG A 106 9.86 -17.57 -25.98
CA ARG A 106 11.16 -16.89 -25.91
C ARG A 106 12.31 -17.87 -25.66
N PRO A 107 13.44 -17.73 -26.36
CA PRO A 107 14.68 -18.44 -26.04
C PRO A 107 15.13 -18.17 -24.61
N ASP A 108 15.81 -19.14 -23.97
CA ASP A 108 16.26 -19.04 -22.57
C ASP A 108 17.12 -17.79 -22.30
N GLY A 109 17.89 -17.33 -23.28
CA GLY A 109 18.71 -16.12 -23.18
C GLY A 109 17.91 -14.81 -23.07
N GLU A 110 16.63 -14.80 -23.44
CA GLU A 110 15.76 -13.61 -23.41
C GLU A 110 14.84 -13.54 -22.18
N ARG A 111 14.89 -14.54 -21.29
CA ARG A 111 13.98 -14.64 -20.14
C ARG A 111 14.07 -13.44 -19.20
N TRP A 112 15.20 -12.74 -19.18
CA TRP A 112 15.42 -11.51 -18.42
C TRP A 112 14.44 -10.38 -18.78
N VAL A 113 13.94 -10.36 -20.02
CA VAL A 113 12.92 -9.40 -20.47
C VAL A 113 11.61 -9.58 -19.70
N ILE A 114 11.34 -10.80 -19.22
CA ILE A 114 10.18 -11.10 -18.37
C ILE A 114 10.53 -10.88 -16.89
N LEU A 115 11.68 -11.38 -16.45
CA LEU A 115 12.06 -11.35 -15.03
C LEU A 115 12.29 -9.93 -14.50
N GLY A 116 12.89 -9.03 -15.29
CA GLY A 116 13.18 -7.66 -14.87
C GLY A 116 11.93 -6.87 -14.48
N PRO A 117 10.93 -6.72 -15.37
CA PRO A 117 9.68 -6.03 -15.06
C PRO A 117 8.90 -6.68 -13.91
N VAL A 118 8.92 -8.02 -13.80
CA VAL A 118 8.28 -8.74 -12.67
C VAL A 118 8.95 -8.37 -11.34
N ALA A 119 10.28 -8.38 -11.28
CA ALA A 119 11.02 -8.00 -10.09
C ALA A 119 10.76 -6.54 -9.70
N ALA A 120 10.77 -5.62 -10.68
CA ALA A 120 10.46 -4.22 -10.45
C ALA A 120 9.02 -4.02 -9.91
N ALA A 121 8.03 -4.71 -10.50
CA ALA A 121 6.65 -4.66 -10.05
C ALA A 121 6.49 -5.18 -8.61
N LEU A 122 7.12 -6.31 -8.29
CA LEU A 122 7.10 -6.85 -6.93
C LEU A 122 7.75 -5.90 -5.93
N GLY A 123 8.89 -5.30 -6.28
CA GLY A 123 9.55 -4.29 -5.45
C GLY A 123 8.67 -3.08 -5.18
N PHE A 124 8.06 -2.53 -6.24
CA PHE A 124 7.14 -1.41 -6.15
C PHE A 124 5.92 -1.71 -5.26
N LEU A 125 5.28 -2.86 -5.45
CA LEU A 125 4.12 -3.28 -4.66
C LEU A 125 4.49 -3.53 -3.20
N SER A 126 5.66 -4.14 -2.95
CA SER A 126 6.16 -4.38 -1.60
C SER A 126 6.46 -3.07 -0.87
N ALA A 127 7.08 -2.10 -1.54
CA ALA A 127 7.30 -0.76 -0.99
C ALA A 127 5.96 -0.07 -0.66
N GLY A 128 4.97 -0.23 -1.54
CA GLY A 128 3.63 0.33 -1.37
C GLY A 128 2.82 -0.17 -0.17
N LEU A 129 3.28 -1.23 0.52
CA LEU A 129 2.69 -1.67 1.79
C LEU A 129 3.13 -0.80 2.98
N PHE A 130 4.30 -0.16 2.86
CA PHE A 130 4.93 0.58 3.95
C PHE A 130 5.04 2.08 3.69
N GLU A 131 4.85 2.50 2.43
CA GLU A 131 4.90 3.88 1.97
C GLU A 131 3.73 4.17 1.02
N VAL A 132 3.39 5.45 0.91
CA VAL A 132 2.46 5.90 -0.12
C VAL A 132 3.29 6.34 -1.33
N ASN A 133 3.33 5.51 -2.38
CA ASN A 133 4.16 5.78 -3.57
C ASN A 133 3.50 6.75 -4.54
N PHE A 134 2.20 6.99 -4.39
CA PHE A 134 1.37 7.71 -5.36
C PHE A 134 1.00 9.14 -4.92
N TYR A 135 1.54 9.62 -3.79
CA TYR A 135 1.13 10.87 -3.16
C TYR A 135 2.29 11.70 -2.66
#